data_AF-A0A3D0T7B9-F1
#
_entry.id   AF-A0A3D0T7B9-F1
#
_cell.length_a   1.000
_cell.length_b   1.000
_cell.length_c   1.000
_cell.angle_alpha   90.00
_cell.angle_beta   90.00
_cell.angle_gamma   90.00
#
_symmetry.space_group_name_H-M   'P 1'
#
loop_
_entity.id
_entity.type
_entity.pdbx_description
1 polymer ?
#
loop_
_entity_poly.entity_id
_entity_poly.type
_entity_poly.pdbx_seq_one_letter_code
_entity_poly.pdbx_strand_id
1 'polypeptide(L)'
;LLPKYGSAVFAALCIALYVSGRVGRMLKLRSNWLHPLAGGLAMALMLMLMQPLLGVTLIAGTRSFEGQLWQVIAGITGGLTYKFLRQDLARWIIQRPRQNALL
;
A
#
# COMPACT_ATOMS: atom_id res chain seq x y z
N LEU A 1 18.02 -6.66 -14.42
CA LEU A 1 16.90 -7.35 -13.73
C LEU A 1 16.21 -6.49 -12.66
N LEU A 2 16.93 -5.59 -11.98
CA LEU A 2 16.38 -4.76 -10.88
C LEU A 2 15.24 -3.78 -11.23
N PRO A 3 15.21 -3.08 -12.39
CA PRO A 3 14.18 -2.05 -12.63
C PRO A 3 12.77 -2.62 -12.82
N LYS A 4 12.66 -3.82 -13.41
CA LYS A 4 11.36 -4.46 -13.72
C LYS A 4 10.62 -4.92 -12.45
N TYR A 5 11.37 -5.37 -11.45
CA TYR A 5 10.79 -5.81 -10.18
C TYR A 5 10.27 -4.65 -9.33
N GLY A 6 11.11 -3.64 -9.11
CA GLY A 6 10.74 -2.50 -8.29
C GLY A 6 9.55 -1.73 -8.88
N SER A 7 9.53 -1.54 -10.20
CA SER A 7 8.42 -0.88 -10.89
C SER A 7 7.11 -1.68 -10.82
N ALA A 8 7.16 -3.02 -10.94
CA ALA A 8 5.96 -3.85 -10.82
C ALA A 8 5.38 -3.85 -9.39
N VAL A 9 6.24 -3.94 -8.36
CA VAL A 9 5.82 -3.81 -6.95
C VAL A 9 5.20 -2.44 -6.69
N PHE A 10 5.83 -1.38 -7.19
CA PHE A 10 5.32 -0.01 -7.08
C PHE A 10 3.95 0.14 -7.73
N ALA A 11 3.79 -0.35 -8.96
CA ALA A 11 2.52 -0.30 -9.67
C ALA A 11 1.43 -1.10 -8.93
N ALA A 12 1.75 -2.30 -8.44
CA ALA A 12 0.82 -3.13 -7.68
C ALA A 12 0.36 -2.45 -6.39
N LEU A 13 1.28 -1.84 -5.62
CA LEU A 13 0.95 -1.08 -4.42
C LEU A 13 0.09 0.15 -4.73
N CYS A 14 0.43 0.91 -5.76
CA CYS A 14 -0.35 2.07 -6.19
C CYS A 14 -1.80 1.67 -6.52
N ILE A 15 -1.98 0.59 -7.29
CA ILE A 15 -3.30 0.09 -7.65
C ILE A 15 -4.05 -0.40 -6.40
N ALA A 16 -3.40 -1.21 -5.56
CA ALA A 16 -4.03 -1.77 -4.37
C ALA A 16 -4.49 -0.69 -3.38
N LEU A 17 -3.66 0.32 -3.10
CA LEU A 17 -4.01 1.43 -2.20
C LEU A 17 -5.07 2.36 -2.80
N TYR A 18 -5.03 2.58 -4.12
CA TYR A 18 -6.06 3.33 -4.81
C TYR A 18 -7.41 2.62 -4.73
N VAL A 19 -7.43 1.32 -5.02
CA VAL A 19 -8.63 0.48 -4.93
C VAL A 19 -9.11 0.41 -3.49
N SER A 20 -8.24 0.23 -2.49
CA SER A 20 -8.65 0.20 -1.08
C SER A 20 -9.31 1.51 -0.65
N GLY A 21 -8.81 2.66 -1.13
CA GLY A 21 -9.38 3.97 -0.86
C GLY A 21 -10.73 4.22 -1.56
N ARG A 22 -10.95 3.62 -2.75
CA ARG A 22 -12.25 3.60 -3.45
C ARG A 22 -13.24 2.67 -2.76
N VAL A 23 -12.84 1.43 -2.48
CA VAL A 23 -13.65 0.40 -1.81
C VAL A 23 -14.07 0.86 -0.40
N GLY A 24 -13.15 1.44 0.38
CA GLY A 24 -13.48 1.99 1.69
C GLY A 24 -14.51 3.12 1.65
N ARG A 25 -14.53 3.91 0.56
CA ARG A 25 -15.57 4.92 0.34
C ARG A 25 -16.90 4.30 -0.08
N MET A 26 -16.89 3.31 -0.96
CA MET A 26 -18.11 2.67 -1.47
C MET A 26 -18.83 1.84 -0.40
N LEU A 27 -18.07 1.13 0.44
CA LEU A 27 -18.63 0.27 1.48
C LEU A 27 -18.94 1.02 2.79
N LYS A 28 -18.74 2.35 2.86
CA LYS A 28 -18.82 3.17 4.09
C LYS A 28 -18.10 2.53 5.29
N LEU A 29 -17.08 1.72 5.02
CA LEU A 29 -16.33 1.02 6.05
C LEU A 29 -15.44 2.06 6.74
N ARG A 30 -15.85 2.45 7.95
CA ARG A 30 -15.03 3.25 8.89
C ARG A 30 -13.80 2.47 9.38
N SER A 31 -13.61 1.23 8.93
CA SER A 31 -12.49 0.39 9.31
C SER A 31 -11.17 0.97 8.80
N ASN A 32 -10.46 1.57 9.73
CA ASN A 32 -9.17 2.21 9.55
C ASN A 32 -8.02 1.20 9.24
N TRP A 33 -8.38 -0.07 9.02
CA TRP A 33 -7.49 -1.20 8.76
C TRP A 33 -7.50 -1.65 7.29
N LEU A 34 -8.39 -1.11 6.46
CA LEU A 34 -8.51 -1.51 5.05
C LEU A 34 -7.24 -1.24 4.22
N HIS A 35 -6.59 -0.10 4.44
CA HIS A 35 -5.40 0.30 3.68
C HIS A 35 -4.14 -0.52 4.08
N PRO A 36 -3.86 -0.74 5.38
CA PRO A 36 -2.82 -1.68 5.82
C PRO A 36 -3.01 -3.09 5.27
N LEU A 37 -4.25 -3.62 5.35
CA LEU A 37 -4.55 -4.96 4.87
C LEU A 37 -4.37 -5.08 3.36
N ALA A 38 -4.82 -4.07 2.60
CA ALA A 38 -4.64 -4.02 1.15
C ALA A 38 -3.15 -3.93 0.75
N GLY A 39 -2.33 -3.17 1.47
CA GLY A 39 -0.88 -3.09 1.23
C GLY A 39 -0.16 -4.42 1.50
N GLY A 40 -0.51 -5.10 2.59
CA GLY A 40 -0.01 -6.46 2.88
C GLY A 40 -0.45 -7.49 1.83
N LEU A 41 -1.73 -7.47 1.45
CA LEU A 41 -2.30 -8.35 0.42
C LEU A 41 -1.63 -8.13 -0.94
N ALA A 42 -1.36 -6.88 -1.32
CA ALA A 42 -0.66 -6.55 -2.56
C ALA A 42 0.75 -7.15 -2.61
N MET A 43 1.48 -7.07 -1.50
CA MET A 43 2.80 -7.70 -1.40
C MET A 43 2.73 -9.22 -1.44
N ALA A 44 1.76 -9.83 -0.75
CA ALA A 44 1.55 -11.28 -0.78
C ALA A 44 1.20 -11.78 -2.20
N LEU A 45 0.31 -11.07 -2.91
CA LEU A 45 -0.04 -11.38 -4.31
C LEU A 45 1.17 -11.22 -5.22
N MET A 46 1.97 -10.17 -5.02
CA MET A 46 3.18 -9.93 -5.82
C MET A 46 4.22 -11.04 -5.62
N LEU A 47 4.37 -11.55 -4.40
CA LEU A 47 5.19 -12.72 -4.07
C LEU A 47 4.71 -13.97 -4.82
N MET A 48 3.40 -14.23 -4.84
CA MET A 48 2.82 -15.34 -5.59
C MET A 48 2.97 -15.18 -7.12
N LEU A 49 2.92 -13.94 -7.62
CA LEU A 49 3.04 -13.63 -9.04
C LEU A 49 4.49 -13.63 -9.56
N MET A 50 5.50 -13.64 -8.67
CA MET A 50 6.91 -13.62 -9.11
C MET A 50 7.30 -14.82 -9.97
N GLN A 51 6.88 -16.04 -9.60
CA GLN A 51 7.20 -17.24 -10.36
C GLN A 51 6.47 -17.34 -11.72
N PRO A 52 5.14 -17.17 -11.79
CA PRO A 52 4.42 -17.35 -13.05
C PRO A 52 4.51 -16.13 -13.99
N LEU A 53 4.67 -14.91 -13.48
CA LEU A 53 4.53 -13.69 -14.29
C LEU A 53 5.87 -13.04 -14.67
N LEU A 54 6.89 -13.13 -13.83
CA LEU A 54 8.18 -12.43 -14.03
C LEU A 54 9.33 -13.36 -14.40
N GLY A 55 9.17 -14.68 -14.25
CA GLY A 55 10.17 -15.67 -14.66
C GLY A 55 11.51 -15.56 -13.92
N VAL A 56 11.57 -14.81 -12.81
CA VAL A 56 12.77 -14.69 -11.99
C VAL A 56 12.50 -15.31 -10.63
N THR A 57 13.43 -16.15 -10.21
CA THR A 57 13.45 -16.75 -8.88
C THR A 57 13.49 -15.66 -7.82
N LEU A 58 12.72 -15.84 -6.74
CA LEU A 58 12.68 -14.92 -5.60
C LEU A 58 14.08 -14.43 -5.24
N ILE A 59 14.18 -13.11 -4.99
CA ILE A 59 15.40 -12.47 -4.49
C ILE A 59 15.89 -13.30 -3.29
N ALA A 60 17.19 -13.58 -3.19
CA ALA A 60 17.73 -14.55 -2.21
C ALA A 60 17.19 -14.36 -0.77
N GLY A 61 16.88 -13.12 -0.37
CA GLY A 61 16.27 -12.80 0.92
C GLY A 61 14.78 -13.15 1.06
N THR A 62 13.99 -13.14 -0.01
CA THR A 62 12.54 -13.47 0.02
C THR A 62 12.25 -14.95 -0.23
N ARG A 63 13.27 -15.75 -0.57
CA ARG A 63 13.16 -17.22 -0.73
C ARG A 63 12.77 -17.92 0.57
N SER A 64 13.20 -17.39 1.70
CA SER A 64 12.88 -17.91 3.03
C SER A 64 11.55 -17.35 3.52
N PHE A 65 10.80 -18.15 4.29
CA PHE A 65 9.53 -17.74 4.90
C PHE A 65 9.65 -16.41 5.67
N GLU A 66 10.76 -16.23 6.40
CA GLU A 66 11.15 -14.99 7.08
C GLU A 66 11.08 -13.76 6.15
N GLY A 67 11.70 -13.82 4.97
CA GLY A 67 11.75 -12.69 4.05
C GLY A 67 10.42 -12.38 3.39
N GLN A 68 9.58 -13.39 3.16
CA GLN A 68 8.21 -13.18 2.69
C GLN A 68 7.38 -12.44 3.75
N LEU A 69 7.54 -12.83 5.02
CA LEU A 69 6.87 -12.19 6.15
C LEU A 69 7.28 -10.72 6.26
N TRP A 70 8.58 -10.42 6.20
CA TRP A 70 9.09 -9.04 6.20
C TRP A 70 8.55 -8.20 5.05
N GLN A 71 8.39 -8.79 3.87
CA GLN A 71 7.84 -8.09 2.71
C GLN A 71 6.34 -7.78 2.87
N VAL A 72 5.58 -8.70 3.46
CA VAL A 72 4.17 -8.45 3.81
C VAL A 72 4.07 -7.37 4.89
N ILE A 73 4.93 -7.41 5.92
CA ILE A 73 5.01 -6.37 6.96
C ILE A 73 5.34 -5.01 6.33
N ALA A 74 6.28 -4.95 5.39
CA ALA A 74 6.60 -3.72 4.66
C ALA A 74 5.37 -3.19 3.88
N GLY A 75 4.60 -4.08 3.25
CA GLY A 75 3.33 -3.72 2.60
C GLY A 75 2.28 -3.17 3.58
N ILE A 76 2.13 -3.80 4.75
CA ILE A 76 1.23 -3.34 5.82
C ILE A 76 1.65 -1.95 6.32
N THR A 77 2.94 -1.75 6.58
CA THR A 77 3.49 -0.46 7.02
C THR A 77 3.27 0.62 5.97
N GLY A 78 3.46 0.32 4.68
CA GLY A 78 3.15 1.26 3.59
C GLY A 78 1.66 1.65 3.56
N GLY A 79 0.76 0.69 3.79
CA GLY A 79 -0.68 0.96 3.91
C GLY A 79 -1.05 1.78 5.15
N LEU A 80 -0.33 1.63 6.27
CA LEU A 80 -0.47 2.47 7.46
C LEU A 80 -0.01 3.90 7.20
N THR A 81 1.14 4.10 6.56
CA THR A 81 1.64 5.43 6.19
C THR A 81 0.67 6.14 5.25
N TYR A 82 0.12 5.44 4.26
CA TYR A 82 -0.89 5.99 3.36
C TYR A 82 -2.15 6.46 4.09
N LYS A 83 -2.59 5.68 5.07
CA LYS A 83 -3.72 6.04 5.95
C LYS A 83 -3.43 7.32 6.73
N PHE A 84 -2.28 7.41 7.41
CA PHE A 84 -1.93 8.61 8.19
C PHE A 84 -1.85 9.85 7.28
N LEU A 85 -1.17 9.73 6.15
CA LEU A 85 -1.06 10.79 5.16
C LEU A 85 -2.44 11.27 4.68
N ARG A 86 -3.37 10.35 4.43
CA ARG A 86 -4.74 10.68 4.01
C ARG A 86 -5.54 11.37 5.12
N GLN A 87 -5.36 10.96 6.38
CA GLN A 87 -6.01 11.61 7.51
C GLN A 87 -5.48 13.03 7.73
N ASP A 88 -4.16 13.22 7.67
CA ASP A 88 -3.54 14.54 7.83
C ASP A 88 -3.88 15.48 6.67
N LEU A 89 -3.88 14.99 5.42
CA LEU A 89 -4.37 15.74 4.26
C LEU A 89 -5.84 16.18 4.46
N ALA A 90 -6.70 15.28 4.92
CA ALA A 90 -8.10 15.61 5.17
C ALA A 90 -8.23 16.67 6.27
N ARG A 91 -7.47 16.56 7.37
CA ARG A 91 -7.45 17.57 8.44
C ARG A 91 -6.97 18.93 7.94
N TRP A 92 -5.91 18.95 7.13
CA TRP A 92 -5.35 20.19 6.59
C TRP A 92 -6.32 20.88 5.61
N ILE A 93 -6.99 20.13 4.73
CA ILE A 93 -8.01 20.68 3.82
C ILE A 93 -9.18 21.31 4.60
N ILE A 94 -9.61 20.68 5.70
CA ILE A 94 -10.70 21.19 6.54
C ILE A 94 -10.26 22.44 7.32
N GLN A 95 -8.99 22.54 7.73
CA GLN A 95 -8.47 23.69 8.46
C GLN A 95 -8.13 24.90 7.58
N ARG A 96 -7.82 24.68 6.28
CA ARG A 96 -7.54 25.75 5.31
C ARG A 96 -8.55 26.91 5.27
N PRO A 97 -9.88 26.69 5.17
CA PRO A 97 -10.84 27.80 5.13
C PRO A 97 -10.86 28.63 6.42
N ARG A 98 -10.47 28.04 7.56
CA ARG A 98 -10.46 28.73 8.86
C ARG A 98 -9.25 29.64 9.06
N GLN A 99 -8.12 29.35 8.41
CA GLN A 99 -6.94 30.22 8.43
C GLN A 99 -7.10 31.44 7.51
N ASN A 100 -7.76 31.27 6.36
CA ASN A 100 -8.00 32.38 5.42
C ASN A 100 -9.08 33.38 5.92
N ALA A 101 -9.87 33.03 6.93
CA ALA A 101 -10.87 33.92 7.52
C ALA A 101 -10.32 34.80 8.66
N LEU A 102 -9.06 34.60 9.05
CA LEU A 102 -8.37 35.35 10.13
C LEU A 102 -7.28 36.30 9.60
N LEU A 103 -7.13 36.40 8.27
CA LEU A 103 -6.29 37.36 7.56
C LEU A 103 -7.19 38.40 6.87
#